data_AF-M5BJS2-F1
#
_entry.id   AF-M5BJS2-F1
#
_cell.length_a   1.000
_cell.length_b   1.000
_cell.length_c   1.000
_cell.angle_alpha   90.00
_cell.angle_beta   90.00
_cell.angle_gamma   90.00
#
_symmetry.space_group_name_H-M   'P 1'
#
loop_
_entity.id
_entity.type
_entity.pdbx_description
1 polymer ?
#
loop_
_entity_poly.entity_id
_entity_poly.type
_entity_poly.pdbx_seq_one_letter_code
_entity_poly.pdbx_strand_id
1 'polypeptide(L)'
;MHRLRQADQDAADVAAWLSKNQNMFREEIIMPPMLSVFVKDSKYQAHIESLFNITNLKTFICQNEDDYRKLNKLVNDEAAIGRR
;
A
#
# COMPACT_ATOMS: atom_id res chain seq x y z
N MET A 1 -4.32 4.49 8.04
CA MET A 1 -2.85 4.65 8.15
C MET A 1 -2.24 3.98 9.39
N HIS A 2 -2.84 4.08 10.59
CA HIS A 2 -2.25 3.53 11.82
C HIS A 2 -1.91 2.02 11.76
N ARG A 3 -2.83 1.17 11.27
CA ARG A 3 -2.59 -0.28 11.12
C ARG A 3 -1.45 -0.62 10.17
N LEU A 4 -1.43 0.02 8.99
CA LEU A 4 -0.35 -0.20 8.02
C LEU A 4 1.01 0.19 8.62
N ARG A 5 1.09 1.30 9.37
CA ARG A 5 2.33 1.74 10.01
C ARG A 5 2.84 0.75 11.08
N GLN A 6 1.94 0.09 11.81
CA GLN A 6 2.32 -0.96 12.75
C GLN A 6 2.87 -2.20 12.05
N ALA A 7 2.32 -2.55 10.88
CA ALA A 7 2.75 -3.71 10.12
C ALA A 7 4.00 -3.45 9.25
N ASP A 8 4.14 -2.22 8.74
CA ASP A 8 5.19 -1.82 7.82
C ASP A 8 5.28 -0.29 7.72
N GLN A 9 6.38 0.23 8.26
CA GLN A 9 6.63 1.65 8.32
C GLN A 9 6.86 2.24 6.92
N ASP A 10 7.53 1.53 6.02
CA ASP A 10 7.85 2.04 4.69
C ASP A 10 6.61 2.05 3.80
N ALA A 11 5.81 0.98 3.81
CA ALA A 11 4.53 0.96 3.10
C ALA A 11 3.59 2.08 3.58
N ALA A 12 3.59 2.39 4.88
CA ALA A 12 2.79 3.48 5.41
C ALA A 12 3.25 4.87 4.94
N ASP A 13 4.55 5.07 4.75
CA ASP A 13 5.08 6.34 4.23
C ASP A 13 4.90 6.47 2.72
N VAL A 14 5.05 5.37 1.97
CA VAL A 14 4.68 5.33 0.55
C VAL A 14 3.21 5.67 0.36
N ALA A 15 2.30 5.08 1.14
CA ALA A 15 0.88 5.40 1.05
C ALA A 15 0.57 6.87 1.42
N ALA A 16 1.27 7.43 2.41
CA ALA A 16 1.13 8.84 2.78
C ALA A 16 1.64 9.78 1.68
N TRP A 17 2.78 9.46 1.08
CA TRP A 17 3.34 10.18 -0.06
C TRP A 17 2.40 10.09 -1.26
N LEU A 18 1.96 8.88 -1.61
CA LEU A 18 1.11 8.62 -2.76
C LEU A 18 -0.23 9.36 -2.68
N SER A 19 -0.82 9.48 -1.47
CA SER A 19 -2.05 10.27 -1.25
C SER A 19 -1.96 11.74 -1.70
N LYS A 20 -0.75 12.28 -1.81
CA LYS A 20 -0.47 13.66 -2.23
C LYS A 20 0.09 13.77 -3.65
N ASN A 21 0.48 12.64 -4.25
CA ASN A 21 1.20 12.56 -5.52
C ASN A 21 0.50 11.66 -6.55
N GLN A 22 -0.75 11.26 -6.29
CA GLN A 22 -1.53 10.39 -7.17
C GLN A 22 -1.66 10.92 -8.59
N ASN A 23 -1.72 12.25 -8.74
CA ASN A 23 -1.80 12.95 -10.01
C ASN A 23 -0.55 12.78 -10.91
N MET A 24 0.54 12.21 -10.38
CA MET A 24 1.72 11.87 -11.18
C MET A 24 1.51 10.61 -12.02
N PHE A 25 0.52 9.78 -11.69
CA PHE A 25 0.29 8.49 -12.34
C PHE A 25 -0.82 8.61 -13.37
N ARG A 26 -0.77 7.76 -14.39
CA ARG A 26 -1.77 7.75 -15.45
C ARG A 26 -3.11 7.26 -14.92
N GLU A 27 -3.07 6.20 -14.14
CA GLU A 27 -4.22 5.59 -13.49
C GLU A 27 -4.08 5.68 -11.96
N GLU A 28 -5.19 5.47 -11.26
CA GLU A 28 -5.17 5.38 -9.80
C GLU A 28 -4.31 4.18 -9.36
N ILE A 29 -3.25 4.42 -8.60
CA ILE A 29 -2.58 3.37 -7.82
C ILE A 29 -3.46 3.06 -6.60
N ILE A 30 -3.90 1.82 -6.51
CA ILE A 30 -4.76 1.36 -5.43
C ILE A 30 -3.90 1.09 -4.20
N MET A 31 -4.30 1.69 -3.09
CA MET A 31 -3.65 1.57 -1.79
C MET A 31 -3.70 0.13 -1.25
N PRO A 32 -2.80 -0.23 -0.33
CA PRO A 32 -2.79 -1.56 0.27
C PRO A 32 -4.14 -1.98 0.86
N PRO A 33 -4.59 -3.23 0.64
CA PRO A 33 -5.87 -3.72 1.15
C PRO A 33 -6.03 -3.54 2.67
N MET A 34 -4.94 -3.55 3.45
CA MET A 34 -4.96 -3.28 4.89
C MET A 34 -5.57 -1.92 5.27
N LEU A 35 -5.66 -0.97 4.33
CA LEU A 35 -6.24 0.36 4.55
C LEU A 35 -7.73 0.44 4.18
N SER A 36 -8.21 -0.42 3.29
CA SER A 36 -9.54 -0.30 2.67
C SER A 36 -10.45 -1.50 2.91
N VAL A 37 -9.90 -2.66 3.27
CA VAL A 37 -10.66 -3.90 3.48
C VAL A 37 -10.87 -4.13 4.97
N PHE A 38 -12.14 -4.37 5.34
CA PHE A 38 -12.55 -4.61 6.72
C PHE A 38 -13.44 -5.84 6.79
N VAL A 39 -13.23 -6.66 7.82
CA VAL A 39 -14.15 -7.77 8.13
C VAL A 39 -15.41 -7.19 8.75
N LYS A 40 -16.56 -7.43 8.11
CA LYS A 40 -17.86 -6.86 8.51
C LYS A 40 -18.25 -7.22 9.94
N ASP A 41 -18.01 -8.47 10.34
CA ASP A 41 -18.31 -8.98 11.68
C ASP A 41 -17.01 -9.32 12.40
N SER A 42 -16.68 -8.54 13.43
CA SER A 42 -15.43 -8.66 14.19
C SER A 42 -15.28 -10.02 14.88
N LYS A 43 -16.37 -10.76 15.11
CA LYS A 43 -16.32 -12.15 15.60
C LYS A 43 -15.43 -13.04 14.73
N TYR A 44 -15.43 -12.81 13.42
CA TYR A 44 -14.70 -13.63 12.46
C TYR A 44 -13.37 -13.01 12.04
N GLN A 45 -13.00 -11.84 12.58
CA GLN A 45 -11.84 -11.08 12.10
C GLN A 45 -10.55 -11.89 12.20
N ALA A 46 -10.25 -12.47 13.36
CA ALA A 46 -9.03 -13.26 13.56
C ALA A 46 -8.97 -14.48 12.62
N HIS A 47 -10.10 -15.18 12.44
CA HIS A 47 -10.19 -16.33 11.55
C HIS A 47 -9.97 -15.92 10.09
N ILE A 48 -10.60 -14.84 9.64
CA ILE A 48 -10.46 -14.36 8.26
C ILE A 48 -9.06 -13.84 8.01
N GLU A 49 -8.50 -13.01 8.91
CA GLU A 49 -7.14 -12.48 8.78
C GLU A 49 -6.09 -13.60 8.74
N SER A 50 -6.29 -14.71 9.45
CA SER A 50 -5.38 -15.86 9.40
C SER A 50 -5.30 -16.57 8.04
N LEU A 51 -6.26 -16.34 7.14
CA LEU A 51 -6.28 -16.93 5.80
C LEU A 51 -5.43 -16.15 4.79
N PHE A 52 -4.95 -14.95 5.15
CA PHE A 52 -4.20 -14.09 4.25
C PHE A 52 -2.75 -13.95 4.70
N ASN A 53 -1.84 -13.91 3.73
CA ASN A 53 -0.46 -13.52 3.98
C ASN A 53 -0.40 -12.00 4.20
N ILE A 54 0.30 -11.56 5.25
CA ILE A 54 0.51 -10.15 5.56
C ILE A 54 1.14 -9.37 4.39
N THR A 55 1.99 -10.00 3.58
CA THR A 55 2.57 -9.38 2.39
C THR A 55 1.49 -8.95 1.40
N ASN A 56 0.48 -9.80 1.16
CA ASN A 56 -0.61 -9.48 0.23
C ASN A 56 -1.44 -8.28 0.71
N LEU A 57 -1.61 -8.13 2.03
CA LEU A 57 -2.37 -7.03 2.62
C LEU A 57 -1.65 -5.67 2.53
N LYS A 58 -0.33 -5.69 2.30
CA LYS A 58 0.53 -4.50 2.19
C LYS A 58 0.82 -4.09 0.74
N THR A 59 0.39 -4.87 -0.24
CA THR A 59 0.70 -4.66 -1.66
C THR A 59 -0.06 -3.48 -2.27
N PHE A 60 0.66 -2.59 -2.95
CA PHE A 60 0.09 -1.57 -3.83
C PHE A 60 -0.23 -2.17 -5.20
N ILE A 61 -1.33 -1.74 -5.82
CA ILE A 61 -1.74 -2.26 -7.13
C ILE A 61 -1.67 -1.14 -8.17
N CYS A 62 -0.85 -1.35 -9.19
CA CYS A 62 -0.80 -0.51 -10.38
C CYS A 62 -1.63 -1.15 -11.49
N GLN A 63 -2.42 -0.36 -12.21
CA GLN A 63 -3.33 -0.86 -13.25
C GLN A 63 -2.64 -1.04 -14.60
N ASN A 64 -1.42 -0.51 -14.75
CA ASN A 64 -0.61 -0.62 -15.95
C ASN A 64 0.88 -0.73 -15.59
N GLU A 65 1.68 -1.16 -16.56
CA GLU A 65 3.12 -1.40 -16.38
C GLU A 65 3.92 -0.10 -16.21
N ASP A 66 3.54 0.98 -16.90
CA ASP A 66 4.23 2.26 -16.83
C ASP A 66 4.18 2.86 -15.42
N ASP A 67 3.00 2.86 -14.80
CA ASP A 67 2.79 3.33 -13.43
C ASP A 67 3.51 2.42 -12.42
N TYR A 68 3.52 1.10 -12.65
CA TYR A 68 4.29 0.15 -11.83
C TYR A 68 5.79 0.46 -11.85
N ARG A 69 6.36 0.65 -13.05
CA ARG A 69 7.79 0.97 -13.22
C ARG A 69 8.10 2.33 -12.61
N LYS A 70 7.24 3.32 -12.84
CA LYS A 70 7.39 4.67 -12.29
C LYS A 70 7.35 4.68 -10.76
N LEU A 71 6.39 3.99 -10.15
CA LEU A 71 6.27 3.90 -8.70
C LEU A 71 7.52 3.25 -8.09
N ASN A 72 7.95 2.11 -8.64
CA ASN A 72 9.15 1.42 -8.16
C ASN A 72 10.38 2.32 -8.24
N LYS A 73 10.58 3.00 -9.38
CA LYS A 73 11.71 3.92 -9.55
C LYS A 73 11.70 5.05 -8.52
N LEU A 74 10.56 5.71 -8.35
CA LEU A 74 10.43 6.83 -7.41
C LEU A 74 10.67 6.40 -5.96
N VAL A 75 10.10 5.27 -5.55
CA VAL A 75 10.14 4.82 -4.17
C VAL A 75 11.47 4.14 -3.83
N ASN A 76 11.92 3.19 -4.66
CA ASN A 76 13.06 2.33 -4.33
C ASN A 76 14.40 2.89 -4.84
N ASP A 77 14.41 3.58 -5.98
CA ASP A 77 15.66 4.05 -6.60
C ASP A 77 15.96 5.53 -6.28
N GLU A 78 14.92 6.38 -6.32
CA GLU A 78 15.05 7.83 -6.16
C GLU A 78 14.73 8.34 -4.75
N ALA A 79 14.39 7.45 -3.82
CA ALA A 79 14.08 7.74 -2.42
C ALA A 79 13.07 8.90 -2.25
N ALA A 80 11.99 8.90 -3.03
CA ALA A 80 10.93 9.93 -2.95
C ALA A 80 10.30 10.06 -1.54
N ILE A 81 10.45 9.04 -0.70
CA ILE A 81 10.01 8.99 0.71
C ILE A 81 11.13 9.34 1.72
N GLY A 82 12.33 9.69 1.27
CA GLY A 82 13.43 10.17 2.09
C GLY A 82 14.15 9.11 2.94
N ARG A 83 14.00 7.82 2.61
CA ARG A 83 14.69 6.71 3.28
C ARG A 83 15.40 5.81 2.27
N ARG A 84 16.58 5.32 2.64
CA ARG A 84 17.40 4.35 1.90
C ARG A 84 17.45 3.05 2.66
#